data_AF-W2T8W1-F1
#
_entry.id   AF-W2T8W1-F1
#
_cell.length_a   1.000
_cell.length_b   1.000
_cell.length_c   1.000
_cell.angle_alpha   90.00
_cell.angle_beta   90.00
_cell.angle_gamma   90.00
#
_symmetry.space_group_name_H-M   'P 1'
#
loop_
_entity.id
_entity.type
_entity.pdbx_description
1 polymer ?
#
loop_
_entity_poly.entity_id
_entity_poly.type
_entity_poly.pdbx_seq_one_letter_code
_entity_poly.pdbx_strand_id
1 'polypeptide(L)'
;MAWRFQPSKFKNTTPHIPKKEETIFDVPIGNLSCTNNAIQASTNYLVFHVEGEGGKLGALPITAKGRRTRKDMAIICAHGEQVDDFCFMTFDDDLLVTCSRDDS
;
A
#
# COMPACT_ATOMS: atom_id res chain seq x y z
N MET A 1 0.05 20.09 -43.80
CA MET A 1 0.38 20.26 -42.37
C MET A 1 0.44 18.87 -41.72
N ALA A 2 1.59 18.19 -41.79
CA ALA A 2 1.77 16.93 -41.10
C ALA A 2 1.94 17.22 -39.60
N TRP A 3 1.02 16.76 -38.77
CA TRP A 3 1.14 16.91 -37.32
C TRP A 3 2.37 16.13 -36.85
N ARG A 4 3.37 16.87 -36.36
CA ARG A 4 4.65 16.36 -35.84
C ARG A 4 4.47 15.50 -34.57
N PHE A 5 3.32 15.62 -33.90
CA PHE A 5 2.96 14.81 -32.74
C PHE A 5 1.63 14.11 -32.97
N GLN A 6 1.66 12.78 -32.90
CA GLN A 6 0.46 11.96 -32.90
C GLN A 6 -0.20 12.05 -31.52
N PRO A 7 -1.53 12.20 -31.44
CA PRO A 7 -2.22 12.19 -30.16
C PRO A 7 -2.02 10.84 -29.46
N SER A 8 -1.79 10.89 -28.14
CA SER A 8 -1.62 9.68 -27.34
C SER A 8 -2.81 8.74 -27.49
N LYS A 9 -2.54 7.43 -27.54
CA LYS A 9 -3.58 6.38 -27.48
C LYS A 9 -4.42 6.48 -26.20
N PHE A 10 -3.89 7.12 -25.16
CA PHE A 10 -4.51 7.25 -23.84
C PHE A 10 -5.23 8.58 -23.60
N LYS A 11 -5.40 9.42 -24.64
CA LYS A 11 -5.98 10.77 -24.50
C LYS A 11 -7.39 10.81 -23.88
N ASN A 12 -8.12 9.70 -23.92
CA ASN A 12 -9.49 9.56 -23.40
C ASN A 12 -9.56 8.66 -22.15
N THR A 13 -8.44 8.36 -21.50
CA THR A 13 -8.44 7.52 -20.29
C THR A 13 -9.10 8.26 -19.14
N THR A 14 -10.10 7.65 -18.51
CA THR A 14 -10.79 8.21 -17.35
C THR A 14 -10.67 7.26 -16.16
N PRO A 15 -10.54 7.77 -14.92
CA PRO A 15 -10.53 6.93 -13.74
C PRO A 15 -11.90 6.30 -13.52
N HIS A 16 -11.92 5.01 -13.18
CA HIS A 16 -13.13 4.31 -12.76
C HIS A 16 -13.15 4.23 -11.24
N ILE A 17 -14.13 4.89 -10.60
CA ILE A 17 -14.27 4.88 -9.15
C ILE A 17 -14.90 3.54 -8.73
N PRO A 18 -14.24 2.75 -7.86
CA PRO A 18 -14.77 1.47 -7.41
C PRO A 18 -16.03 1.65 -6.55
N LYS A 19 -16.91 0.65 -6.56
CA LYS A 19 -18.06 0.63 -5.65
C LYS A 19 -17.61 0.38 -4.22
N LYS A 20 -18.41 0.78 -3.23
CA LYS A 20 -18.09 0.58 -1.81
C LYS A 20 -17.87 -0.89 -1.44
N GLU A 21 -18.57 -1.84 -2.06
CA GLU A 21 -18.33 -3.27 -1.84
C GLU A 21 -16.97 -3.76 -2.39
N GLU A 22 -16.37 -3.01 -3.31
CA GLU A 22 -15.07 -3.30 -3.90
C GLU A 22 -13.93 -2.56 -3.20
N THR A 23 -14.23 -1.67 -2.26
CA THR A 23 -13.22 -1.00 -1.43
C THR A 23 -12.97 -1.78 -0.14
N ILE A 24 -11.81 -1.53 0.45
CA ILE A 24 -11.48 -1.98 1.81
C ILE A 24 -11.81 -0.82 2.76
N PHE A 25 -12.56 -1.10 3.82
CA PHE A 25 -12.94 -0.08 4.81
C PHE A 25 -12.94 -0.64 6.24
N ASP A 26 -12.96 0.28 7.21
CA ASP A 26 -12.87 -0.01 8.67
C ASP A 26 -11.52 -0.59 9.12
N VAL A 27 -10.47 -0.35 8.32
CA VAL A 27 -9.10 -0.77 8.64
C VAL A 27 -8.46 0.19 9.65
N PRO A 28 -7.73 -0.31 10.65
CA PRO A 28 -7.05 0.49 11.67
C PRO A 28 -5.78 1.15 11.11
N ILE A 29 -5.94 2.21 10.32
CA ILE A 29 -4.82 2.92 9.69
C ILE A 29 -4.01 3.68 10.75
N GLY A 30 -2.68 3.49 10.72
CA GLY A 30 -1.74 4.17 11.61
C GLY A 30 -1.36 5.58 11.16
N ASN A 31 -0.38 6.16 11.85
CA ASN A 31 0.17 7.46 11.47
C ASN A 31 0.85 7.37 10.10
N LEU A 32 0.51 8.29 9.19
CA LEU A 32 1.02 8.36 7.82
C LEU A 32 2.26 9.25 7.71
N SER A 33 3.01 9.45 8.78
CA SER A 33 4.31 10.14 8.74
C SER A 33 5.39 9.24 8.15
N CYS A 34 5.22 8.93 6.87
CA CYS A 34 6.17 8.22 6.02
C CYS A 34 6.54 9.11 4.83
N THR A 35 7.69 8.83 4.21
CA THR A 35 8.14 9.57 3.02
C THR A 35 7.45 9.09 1.73
N ASN A 36 6.78 7.95 1.79
CA ASN A 36 6.07 7.32 0.67
C ASN A 36 4.54 7.54 0.74
N ASN A 37 3.81 6.83 -0.12
CA ASN A 37 2.35 6.91 -0.21
C ASN A 37 1.59 6.19 0.93
N ALA A 38 2.29 5.69 1.95
CA ALA A 38 1.80 4.92 3.09
C ALA A 38 1.08 3.59 2.76
N ILE A 39 1.10 3.21 1.49
CA ILE A 39 0.49 1.98 0.97
C ILE A 39 1.37 1.44 -0.17
N GLN A 40 1.55 0.13 -0.18
CA GLN A 40 2.21 -0.61 -1.25
C GLN A 40 1.42 -1.85 -1.59
N ALA A 41 1.55 -2.30 -2.82
CA ALA A 41 0.91 -3.52 -3.28
C ALA A 41 1.89 -4.35 -4.11
N SER A 42 1.82 -5.67 -3.94
CA SER A 42 2.39 -6.67 -4.83
C SER A 42 1.28 -7.38 -5.59
N THR A 43 1.65 -8.40 -6.37
CA THR A 43 0.66 -9.25 -7.06
C THR A 43 -0.28 -9.96 -6.08
N ASN A 44 0.17 -10.26 -4.85
CA ASN A 44 -0.57 -11.07 -3.89
C ASN A 44 -1.03 -10.27 -2.66
N TYR A 45 -0.32 -9.21 -2.29
CA TYR A 45 -0.52 -8.52 -1.02
C TYR A 45 -0.67 -7.02 -1.17
N LEU A 46 -1.34 -6.42 -0.19
CA LEU A 46 -1.48 -5.01 0.02
C LEU A 46 -1.00 -4.71 1.44
N VAL A 47 -0.04 -3.81 1.58
CA VAL A 47 0.61 -3.46 2.84
C VAL A 47 0.43 -1.98 3.13
N PHE A 48 0.09 -1.64 4.37
CA PHE A 48 -0.15 -0.28 4.81
C PHE A 48 0.20 -0.13 6.29
N HIS A 49 0.35 1.12 6.76
CA HIS A 49 0.57 1.39 8.17
C HIS A 49 -0.65 1.05 9.03
N VAL A 50 -0.42 0.32 10.12
CA VAL A 50 -1.46 0.00 11.11
C VAL A 50 -1.25 0.79 12.39
N GLU A 51 -2.33 1.16 13.05
CA GLU A 51 -2.29 1.86 14.33
C GLU A 51 -1.54 1.05 15.41
N GLY A 52 -0.87 1.78 16.30
CA GLY A 52 -0.15 1.23 17.45
C GLY A 52 1.26 1.77 17.58
N GLU A 53 1.93 1.36 18.65
CA GLU A 53 3.33 1.74 18.91
C GLU A 53 4.29 0.96 18.01
N GLY A 54 5.37 1.63 17.60
CA GLY A 54 6.45 1.08 16.78
C GLY A 54 6.13 0.97 15.28
N GLY A 55 6.97 0.23 14.56
CA GLY A 55 6.93 0.11 13.11
C GLY A 55 6.08 -1.07 12.67
N LYS A 56 4.77 -0.98 12.91
CA LYS A 56 3.81 -2.03 12.54
C LYS A 56 3.18 -1.75 11.18
N LEU A 57 3.19 -2.78 10.34
CA LEU A 57 2.52 -2.79 9.04
C LEU A 57 1.43 -3.85 9.04
N GLY A 58 0.30 -3.55 8.41
CA GLY A 58 -0.78 -4.49 8.14
C GLY A 58 -0.67 -5.00 6.73
N ALA A 59 -0.74 -6.32 6.55
CA ALA A 59 -0.80 -6.97 5.27
C ALA A 59 -2.17 -7.63 5.06
N LEU A 60 -2.77 -7.36 3.91
CA LEU A 60 -4.00 -7.99 3.43
C LEU A 60 -3.73 -8.64 2.08
N PRO A 61 -4.45 -9.71 1.70
CA PRO A 61 -4.44 -10.20 0.32
C PRO A 61 -4.95 -9.11 -0.64
N ILE A 62 -4.41 -9.04 -1.86
CA ILE A 62 -4.83 -8.06 -2.88
C ILE A 62 -6.32 -8.21 -3.26
N THR A 63 -6.88 -9.39 -3.03
CA THR A 63 -8.29 -9.73 -3.28
C THR A 63 -9.22 -9.30 -2.15
N ALA A 64 -8.69 -8.75 -1.05
CA ALA A 64 -9.47 -8.27 0.07
C ALA A 64 -10.42 -7.15 -0.36
N LYS A 65 -11.69 -7.31 0.01
CA LYS A 65 -12.77 -6.35 -0.25
C LYS A 65 -13.70 -6.27 0.95
N GLY A 66 -14.45 -5.19 1.05
CA GLY A 66 -15.42 -4.95 2.11
C GLY A 66 -14.79 -4.52 3.44
N ARG A 67 -15.52 -4.77 4.52
CA ARG A 67 -15.08 -4.45 5.88
C ARG A 67 -13.91 -5.34 6.30
N ARG A 68 -12.81 -4.75 6.77
CA ARG A 68 -11.65 -5.48 7.29
C ARG A 68 -11.20 -4.87 8.61
N THR A 69 -11.04 -5.71 9.61
CA THR A 69 -10.59 -5.32 10.96
C THR A 69 -9.18 -5.82 11.21
N ARG A 70 -8.58 -5.41 12.33
CA ARG A 70 -7.23 -5.86 12.75
C ARG A 70 -7.08 -7.39 12.78
N LYS A 71 -8.16 -8.14 13.01
CA LYS A 71 -8.14 -9.61 13.06
C LYS A 71 -8.05 -10.26 11.67
N ASP A 72 -8.43 -9.52 10.62
CA ASP A 72 -8.48 -10.02 9.25
C ASP A 72 -7.16 -9.80 8.48
N MET A 73 -6.17 -9.16 9.13
CA MET A 73 -4.88 -8.82 8.53
C MET A 73 -3.72 -9.46 9.29
N ALA A 74 -2.65 -9.76 8.58
CA ALA A 74 -1.38 -10.12 9.18
C ALA A 74 -0.68 -8.85 9.66
N ILE A 75 -0.26 -8.83 10.92
CA ILE A 75 0.51 -7.71 11.49
C ILE A 75 1.99 -8.05 11.41
N ILE A 76 2.73 -7.23 10.67
CA ILE A 76 4.19 -7.30 10.55
C ILE A 76 4.77 -6.32 11.56
N CYS A 77 5.46 -6.84 12.57
CA CYS A 77 6.20 -6.04 13.54
C CYS A 77 7.63 -5.86 13.01
N ALA A 78 7.84 -4.89 12.12
CA ALA A 78 9.12 -4.74 11.41
C ALA A 78 10.18 -4.02 12.26
N HIS A 79 9.78 -2.96 12.97
CA HIS A 79 10.70 -2.05 13.66
C HIS A 79 10.21 -1.66 15.05
N GLY A 80 11.15 -1.27 15.92
CA GLY A 80 10.85 -0.71 17.24
C GLY A 80 10.28 0.71 17.16
N GLU A 81 10.74 1.48 16.17
CA GLU A 81 10.22 2.80 15.83
C GLU A 81 9.41 2.78 14.53
N GLN A 82 8.83 3.93 14.15
CA GLN A 82 7.99 4.05 12.97
C GLN A 82 8.74 3.71 11.67
N VAL A 83 8.07 3.01 10.76
CA VAL A 83 8.61 2.75 9.41
C VAL A 83 8.49 4.03 8.57
N ASP A 84 9.59 4.48 7.99
CA ASP A 84 9.67 5.68 7.16
C ASP A 84 9.37 5.39 5.68
N ASP A 85 9.76 4.19 5.21
CA ASP A 85 9.53 3.73 3.84
C ASP A 85 9.47 2.20 3.78
N PHE A 86 8.70 1.67 2.84
CA PHE A 86 8.61 0.25 2.55
C PHE A 86 8.22 0.02 1.08
N CYS A 87 8.69 -1.08 0.50
CA CYS A 87 8.42 -1.43 -0.90
C CYS A 87 8.57 -2.94 -1.13
N PHE A 88 7.76 -3.50 -2.02
CA PHE A 88 7.92 -4.88 -2.47
C PHE A 88 9.09 -5.01 -3.46
N MET A 89 9.76 -6.15 -3.45
CA MET A 89 10.78 -6.46 -4.45
C MET A 89 10.14 -6.73 -5.82
N THR A 90 10.80 -6.30 -6.89
CA THR A 90 10.24 -6.44 -8.25
C THR A 90 10.29 -7.86 -8.81
N PHE A 91 11.09 -8.73 -8.20
CA PHE A 91 11.30 -10.11 -8.64
C PHE A 91 10.64 -11.14 -7.71
N ASP A 92 10.11 -10.69 -6.56
CA ASP A 92 9.49 -11.55 -5.56
C ASP A 92 8.36 -10.78 -4.86
N ASP A 93 7.12 -11.22 -5.12
CA ASP A 93 5.90 -10.61 -4.61
C ASP A 93 5.69 -10.81 -3.09
N ASP A 94 6.45 -11.73 -2.49
CA ASP A 94 6.34 -12.10 -1.08
C ASP A 94 7.42 -11.40 -0.23
N LEU A 95 8.39 -10.72 -0.86
CA LEU A 95 9.46 -10.00 -0.17
C LEU A 95 9.17 -8.49 -0.06
N LEU A 96 9.08 -8.02 1.18
CA LEU A 96 8.90 -6.62 1.53
C LEU A 96 10.17 -6.06 2.17
N VAL A 97 10.66 -4.95 1.62
CA VAL A 97 11.74 -4.15 2.22
C VAL A 97 11.11 -3.07 3.10
N THR A 98 11.62 -2.89 4.31
CA THR A 98 11.20 -1.83 5.24
C THR A 98 12.42 -1.02 5.68
N CYS A 99 12.20 0.26 5.97
CA CYS A 99 13.21 1.20 6.43
C CYS A 99 12.66 1.99 7.62
N SER A 100 13.45 2.09 8.68
CA SER A 100 13.15 2.86 9.89
C SER A 100 14.44 3.50 10.41
N ARG A 101 14.30 4.44 11.35
CA ARG A 101 15.41 5.10 12.05
C ARG A 101 15.64 4.52 13.45
N ASP A 102 15.24 3.27 13.65
CA ASP A 102 15.40 2.56 14.93
C ASP A 102 16.85 2.16 15.24
N ASP A 103 17.81 2.53 14.38
CA ASP A 103 19.24 2.39 14.62
C ASP A 103 19.75 3.55 15.49
N SER A 104 19.82 3.31 16.79
CA SER A 104 20.41 4.19 17.81
C SER A 104 21.63 3.57 18.46
#